data_AF-F8AGW6-F1
#
_entry.id   AF-F8AGW6-F1
#
_cell.length_a   1.000
_cell.length_b   1.000
_cell.length_c   1.000
_cell.angle_alpha   90.00
_cell.angle_beta   90.00
_cell.angle_gamma   90.00
#
_symmetry.space_group_name_H-M   'P 1'
#
loop_
_entity.id
_entity.type
_entity.pdbx_description
1 polymer ?
#
loop_
_entity_poly.entity_id
_entity_poly.type
_entity_poly.pdbx_seq_one_letter_code
_entity_poly.pdbx_strand_id
1 'polypeptide(L)'
;MVSFWKALRYPTIATGLVLLFISLLLAFASMTSEVVKTTESGVLEPGSYYLEPKSIVVLTSANLTLSAEKATVTVTWANNFVHLTLANSTEKVKNITEPPTLVTDGSLKYRLDAVGVRYPYSWLSVVGFVTMIAGSVLSLLGFASYMQGELEKTKKKKKTEKGRNER
;
A
#
# COMPACT_ATOMS: atom_id res chain seq x y z
N MET A 1 -32.72 24.90 17.02
CA MET A 1 -31.41 24.25 17.19
C MET A 1 -31.50 22.86 16.57
N VAL A 2 -30.83 22.65 15.43
CA VAL A 2 -30.78 21.33 14.79
C VAL A 2 -29.96 20.43 15.70
N SER A 3 -30.59 19.44 16.34
CA SER A 3 -29.86 18.50 17.19
C SER A 3 -29.06 17.59 16.27
N PHE A 4 -27.74 17.76 16.24
CA PHE A 4 -26.78 16.96 15.46
C PHE A 4 -27.04 15.44 15.57
N TRP A 5 -27.45 15.00 16.77
CA TRP A 5 -27.85 13.63 17.05
C TRP A 5 -29.04 13.11 16.23
N LYS A 6 -29.97 13.99 15.81
CA LYS A 6 -31.10 13.63 14.94
C LYS A 6 -30.68 13.50 13.48
N ALA A 7 -29.69 14.27 13.03
CA ALA A 7 -29.12 14.15 11.69
C ALA A 7 -28.31 12.85 11.56
N LEU A 8 -27.53 12.49 12.58
CA LEU A 8 -26.78 11.21 12.60
C LEU A 8 -27.69 9.97 12.54
N ARG A 9 -28.93 10.08 13.00
CA ARG A 9 -29.92 8.98 12.96
C ARG A 9 -30.59 8.82 11.60
N TYR A 10 -30.28 9.67 10.62
CA TYR A 10 -30.79 9.51 9.26
C TYR A 10 -30.09 8.30 8.61
N PRO A 11 -30.84 7.32 8.07
CA PRO A 11 -30.30 6.00 7.75
C PRO A 11 -29.15 6.07 6.74
N THR A 12 -29.26 6.90 5.70
CA THR A 12 -28.19 7.04 4.69
C THR A 12 -26.93 7.71 5.23
N ILE A 13 -27.07 8.68 6.15
CA ILE A 13 -25.92 9.31 6.83
C ILE A 13 -25.22 8.29 7.71
N ALA A 14 -25.98 7.53 8.51
CA ALA A 14 -25.45 6.50 9.39
C ALA A 14 -24.70 5.41 8.61
N THR A 15 -25.28 4.90 7.52
CA THR A 15 -24.63 3.89 6.67
C THR A 15 -23.33 4.42 6.06
N GLY A 16 -23.32 5.64 5.53
CA GLY A 16 -22.11 6.26 5.00
C GLY A 16 -21.02 6.40 6.07
N LEU A 17 -21.40 6.78 7.30
CA LEU A 17 -20.48 6.95 8.41
C LEU A 17 -19.90 5.60 8.91
N VAL A 18 -20.70 4.54 8.92
CA VAL A 18 -20.23 3.18 9.22
C VAL A 18 -19.25 2.69 8.15
N LEU A 19 -19.55 2.91 6.85
CA LEU A 19 -18.64 2.59 5.76
C LEU A 19 -17.30 3.31 5.89
N LEU A 20 -17.34 4.60 6.24
CA LEU A 20 -16.12 5.37 6.52
C LEU A 20 -15.35 4.80 7.70
N PHE A 21 -16.03 4.39 8.78
CA PHE A 21 -15.38 3.77 9.92
C PHE A 21 -14.72 2.43 9.56
N ILE A 22 -15.39 1.58 8.76
CA ILE A 22 -14.81 0.34 8.26
C ILE A 22 -13.60 0.62 7.37
N SER A 23 -13.69 1.61 6.48
CA SER A 23 -12.57 2.00 5.60
C SER A 23 -11.34 2.42 6.40
N LEU A 24 -11.54 3.10 7.53
CA LEU A 24 -10.48 3.51 8.43
C LEU A 24 -9.81 2.29 9.09
N LEU A 25 -10.59 1.32 9.58
CA LEU A 25 -10.05 0.09 10.15
C LEU A 25 -9.26 -0.73 9.12
N LEU A 26 -9.75 -0.81 7.87
CA LEU A 26 -9.04 -1.46 6.78
C LEU A 26 -7.72 -0.76 6.45
N ALA A 27 -7.70 0.57 6.47
CA ALA A 27 -6.48 1.33 6.27
C ALA A 27 -5.44 1.02 7.38
N PHE A 28 -5.85 1.01 8.64
CA PHE A 28 -4.96 0.61 9.75
C PHE A 28 -4.45 -0.82 9.60
N ALA A 29 -5.30 -1.77 9.24
CA ALA A 29 -4.90 -3.15 9.01
C ALA A 29 -3.88 -3.27 7.87
N SER A 30 -4.03 -2.48 6.80
CA SER A 30 -3.13 -2.49 5.64
C SER A 30 -1.71 -2.03 5.95
N MET A 31 -1.52 -1.21 6.99
CA MET A 31 -0.22 -0.68 7.40
C MET A 31 0.61 -1.69 8.22
N THR A 32 0.04 -2.83 8.58
CA THR A 32 0.78 -3.86 9.31
C THR A 32 1.95 -4.37 8.49
N SER A 33 3.14 -4.32 9.09
CA SER A 33 4.40 -4.67 8.46
C SER A 33 5.02 -5.87 9.15
N GLU A 34 5.59 -6.77 8.37
CA GLU A 34 6.31 -7.94 8.89
C GLU A 34 7.75 -7.97 8.37
N VAL A 35 8.69 -8.28 9.25
CA VAL A 35 10.08 -8.52 8.86
C VAL A 35 10.20 -9.96 8.36
N VAL A 36 10.65 -10.13 7.12
CA VAL A 36 10.78 -11.43 6.48
C VAL A 36 12.19 -11.62 5.94
N LYS A 37 12.63 -12.88 6.01
CA LYS A 37 13.87 -13.35 5.41
C LYS A 37 13.52 -14.23 4.21
N THR A 38 14.09 -13.93 3.06
CA THR A 38 13.92 -14.73 1.84
C THR A 38 15.29 -15.15 1.31
N THR A 39 15.35 -16.32 0.71
CA THR A 39 16.53 -16.82 0.01
C THR A 39 16.10 -17.15 -1.41
N GLU A 40 16.68 -16.46 -2.37
CA GLU A 40 16.48 -16.72 -3.80
C GLU A 40 17.79 -17.23 -4.40
N SER A 41 17.72 -18.25 -5.23
CA SER A 41 18.89 -18.81 -5.90
C SER A 41 18.55 -19.24 -7.32
N GLY A 42 19.56 -19.22 -8.17
CA GLY A 42 19.39 -19.59 -9.56
C GLY A 42 20.70 -19.55 -10.33
N VAL A 43 20.57 -19.76 -11.64
CA VAL A 43 21.66 -19.64 -12.61
C VAL A 43 21.32 -18.50 -13.55
N LEU A 44 22.28 -17.61 -13.78
CA LEU A 44 22.20 -16.51 -14.74
C LEU A 44 23.13 -16.84 -15.90
N GLU A 45 22.64 -16.64 -17.11
CA GLU A 45 23.44 -16.70 -18.32
C GLU A 45 24.19 -15.37 -18.50
N PRO A 46 25.10 -15.25 -19.49
CA PRO A 46 25.74 -13.97 -19.79
C PRO A 46 24.71 -12.87 -20.09
N GLY A 47 24.84 -11.71 -19.44
CA GLY A 47 23.90 -10.60 -19.59
C GLY A 47 23.82 -9.68 -18.38
N SER A 48 22.80 -8.81 -18.38
CA SER A 48 22.50 -7.87 -17.30
C SER A 48 21.20 -8.26 -16.61
N TYR A 49 21.22 -8.36 -15.29
CA TYR A 49 20.11 -8.83 -14.46
C TYR A 49 19.87 -7.91 -13.28
N TYR A 50 18.61 -7.68 -12.96
CA TYR A 50 18.19 -6.97 -11.76
C TYR A 50 17.59 -7.99 -10.78
N LEU A 51 18.20 -8.15 -9.61
CA LEU A 51 17.76 -9.12 -8.61
C LEU A 51 16.88 -8.45 -7.56
N GLU A 52 15.58 -8.45 -7.81
CA GLU A 52 14.59 -7.94 -6.88
C GLU A 52 13.94 -9.10 -6.09
N PRO A 53 14.04 -9.12 -4.75
CA PRO A 53 13.40 -10.15 -3.94
C PRO A 53 11.88 -9.98 -3.99
N LYS A 54 11.15 -10.96 -4.54
CA LYS A 54 9.71 -10.81 -4.86
C LYS A 54 8.80 -10.56 -3.67
N SER A 55 9.25 -10.96 -2.48
CA SER A 55 8.44 -10.94 -1.25
C SER A 55 8.74 -9.76 -0.33
N ILE A 56 9.72 -8.92 -0.66
CA ILE A 56 10.20 -7.81 0.17
C ILE A 56 9.89 -6.49 -0.55
N VAL A 57 9.19 -5.59 0.14
CA VAL A 57 8.89 -4.24 -0.38
C VAL A 57 10.02 -3.27 -0.06
N VAL A 58 10.58 -3.36 1.15
CA VAL A 58 11.70 -2.54 1.58
C VAL A 58 12.85 -3.44 2.00
N LEU A 59 13.93 -3.43 1.21
CA LEU A 59 15.14 -4.19 1.53
C LEU A 59 15.90 -3.50 2.67
N THR A 60 16.26 -4.27 3.69
CA THR A 60 17.06 -3.76 4.83
C THR A 60 18.51 -4.20 4.70
N SER A 61 18.72 -5.48 4.39
CA SER A 61 20.05 -6.04 4.18
C SER A 61 19.96 -7.29 3.31
N ALA A 62 20.88 -7.43 2.37
CA ALA A 62 21.05 -8.65 1.61
C ALA A 62 22.51 -9.07 1.54
N ASN A 63 22.70 -10.38 1.43
CA ASN A 63 23.98 -11.01 1.15
C ASN A 63 23.86 -11.77 -0.16
N LEU A 64 24.73 -11.44 -1.12
CA LEU A 64 24.78 -12.08 -2.42
C LEU A 64 26.00 -12.98 -2.47
N THR A 65 25.77 -14.27 -2.70
CA THR A 65 26.82 -15.26 -2.91
C THR A 65 26.84 -15.64 -4.37
N LEU A 66 28.01 -15.53 -5.00
CA LEU A 66 28.23 -15.72 -6.44
C LEU A 66 29.25 -16.80 -6.67
N SER A 67 28.97 -17.72 -7.59
CA SER A 67 29.86 -18.84 -7.93
C SER A 67 29.85 -19.08 -9.44
N ALA A 68 31.04 -19.14 -10.04
CA ALA A 68 31.20 -19.43 -11.46
C ALA A 68 32.53 -20.15 -11.72
N GLU A 69 32.56 -20.96 -12.79
CA GLU A 69 33.77 -21.63 -13.24
C GLU A 69 34.75 -20.64 -13.90
N LYS A 70 34.24 -19.73 -14.74
CA LYS A 70 34.98 -18.61 -15.30
C LYS A 70 34.02 -17.50 -15.72
N ALA A 71 33.98 -16.41 -14.97
CA ALA A 71 33.14 -15.25 -15.30
C ALA A 71 33.68 -13.96 -14.65
N THR A 72 33.56 -12.84 -15.36
CA THR A 72 33.68 -11.49 -14.84
C THR A 72 32.30 -10.97 -14.50
N VAL A 73 32.10 -10.59 -13.23
CA VAL A 73 30.83 -10.11 -12.73
C VAL A 73 30.99 -8.71 -12.15
N THR A 74 30.14 -7.80 -12.58
CA THR A 74 29.98 -6.49 -11.96
C THR A 74 28.70 -6.48 -11.17
N VAL A 75 28.79 -6.25 -9.87
CA VAL A 75 27.64 -6.12 -8.98
C VAL A 75 27.53 -4.65 -8.59
N THR A 76 26.37 -4.04 -8.83
CA THR A 76 26.10 -2.62 -8.50
C THR A 76 24.88 -2.54 -7.60
N TRP A 77 24.93 -1.76 -6.54
CA TRP A 77 23.78 -1.48 -5.67
C TRP A 77 23.92 -0.08 -5.04
N ALA A 78 22.82 0.68 -5.00
CA ALA A 78 22.85 2.07 -4.56
C ALA A 78 23.96 2.86 -5.27
N ASN A 79 24.94 3.36 -4.51
CA ASN A 79 26.10 4.09 -5.02
C ASN A 79 27.41 3.27 -4.92
N ASN A 80 27.31 1.96 -4.75
CA ASN A 80 28.43 1.03 -4.62
C ASN A 80 28.46 0.09 -5.83
N PHE A 81 29.67 -0.31 -6.20
CA PHE A 81 29.87 -1.36 -7.18
C PHE A 81 31.10 -2.19 -6.82
N VAL A 82 31.11 -3.45 -7.24
CA VAL A 82 32.22 -4.36 -7.07
C VAL A 82 32.40 -5.14 -8.36
N HIS A 83 33.63 -5.14 -8.86
CA HIS A 83 34.05 -6.00 -9.97
C HIS A 83 34.72 -7.25 -9.41
N LEU A 84 34.22 -8.42 -9.82
CA LEU A 84 34.70 -9.73 -9.40
C LEU A 84 35.11 -10.53 -10.62
N THR A 85 36.26 -11.19 -10.54
CA THR A 85 36.66 -12.20 -11.52
C THR A 85 36.61 -13.54 -10.82
N LEU A 86 35.63 -14.36 -11.19
CA LEU A 86 35.39 -15.68 -10.63
C LEU A 86 36.08 -16.72 -11.52
N ALA A 87 36.93 -17.54 -10.91
CA ALA A 87 37.66 -18.61 -11.58
C ALA A 87 37.64 -19.86 -10.69
N ASN A 88 36.57 -20.67 -10.80
CA ASN A 88 36.23 -21.75 -9.88
C ASN A 88 36.18 -21.30 -8.40
N SER A 89 35.79 -20.05 -8.18
CA SER A 89 35.71 -19.43 -6.86
C SER A 89 34.27 -19.08 -6.51
N THR A 90 34.04 -18.87 -5.22
CA THR A 90 32.78 -18.37 -4.69
C THR A 90 33.06 -17.11 -3.90
N GLU A 91 32.43 -16.01 -4.29
CA GLU A 91 32.57 -14.72 -3.64
C GLU A 91 31.27 -14.31 -2.96
N LYS A 92 31.38 -13.60 -1.84
CA LYS A 92 30.23 -13.14 -1.08
C LYS A 92 30.26 -11.63 -0.91
N VAL A 93 29.32 -10.95 -1.56
CA VAL A 93 29.05 -9.52 -1.40
C VAL A 93 28.07 -9.36 -0.24
N LYS A 94 28.45 -8.58 0.76
CA LYS A 94 27.66 -8.35 1.99
C LYS A 94 27.17 -6.91 2.05
N ASN A 95 26.20 -6.65 2.93
CA ASN A 95 25.68 -5.31 3.22
C ASN A 95 25.05 -4.63 2.01
N ILE A 96 24.35 -5.39 1.17
CA ILE A 96 23.56 -4.85 0.07
C ILE A 96 22.27 -4.27 0.65
N THR A 97 22.07 -2.96 0.49
CA THR A 97 20.90 -2.23 1.04
C THR A 97 19.81 -1.98 0.01
N GLU A 98 20.12 -2.16 -1.27
CA GLU A 98 19.19 -2.00 -2.40
C GLU A 98 19.29 -3.19 -3.35
N PRO A 99 18.24 -3.54 -4.10
CA PRO A 99 18.29 -4.64 -5.06
C PRO A 99 19.49 -4.51 -6.02
N PRO A 100 20.39 -5.50 -6.06
CA PRO A 100 21.61 -5.38 -6.85
C PRO A 100 21.33 -5.63 -8.34
N THR A 101 22.03 -4.88 -9.18
CA THR A 101 22.17 -5.16 -10.61
C THR A 101 23.46 -5.94 -10.85
N LEU A 102 23.38 -7.03 -11.61
CA LEU A 102 24.51 -7.85 -11.99
C LEU A 102 24.72 -7.80 -13.48
N VAL A 103 25.97 -7.64 -13.90
CA VAL A 103 26.39 -7.81 -15.29
C VAL A 103 27.45 -8.90 -15.31
N THR A 104 27.22 -9.97 -16.07
CA THR A 104 28.13 -11.12 -16.16
C THR A 104 28.42 -11.49 -17.61
N ASP A 105 29.66 -11.87 -17.90
CA ASP A 105 30.09 -12.36 -19.22
C ASP A 105 30.02 -13.91 -19.34
N GLY A 106 29.74 -14.60 -18.23
CA GLY A 106 29.71 -16.07 -18.14
C GLY A 106 28.53 -16.58 -17.32
N SER A 107 28.32 -17.90 -17.34
CA SER A 107 27.27 -18.56 -16.56
C SER A 107 27.59 -18.47 -15.05
N LEU A 108 26.64 -17.95 -14.29
CA LEU A 108 26.82 -17.53 -12.90
C LEU A 108 25.74 -18.15 -12.02
N LYS A 109 26.14 -18.92 -11.00
CA LYS A 109 25.24 -19.36 -9.94
C LYS A 109 25.17 -18.28 -8.87
N TYR A 110 23.97 -17.86 -8.51
CA TYR A 110 23.76 -16.88 -7.46
C TYR A 110 22.87 -17.43 -6.34
N ARG A 111 23.10 -16.88 -5.15
CA ARG A 111 22.21 -17.02 -3.99
C ARG A 111 22.12 -15.67 -3.29
N LEU A 112 20.92 -15.10 -3.26
CA LEU A 112 20.58 -13.86 -2.59
C LEU A 112 19.82 -14.18 -1.31
N ASP A 113 20.47 -13.98 -0.16
CA ASP A 113 19.82 -14.05 1.15
C ASP A 113 19.43 -12.62 1.55
N ALA A 114 18.15 -12.29 1.46
CA ALA A 114 17.62 -10.94 1.68
C ALA A 114 16.75 -10.88 2.94
N VAL A 115 16.85 -9.77 3.66
CA VAL A 115 16.05 -9.43 4.83
C VAL A 115 15.42 -8.06 4.61
N GLY A 116 14.12 -7.97 4.86
CA GLY A 116 13.41 -6.71 4.70
C GLY A 116 11.99 -6.77 5.21
N VAL A 117 11.23 -5.73 4.86
CA VAL A 117 9.87 -5.52 5.30
C VAL A 117 8.89 -5.86 4.18
N ARG A 118 7.84 -6.61 4.52
CA ARG A 118 6.69 -6.87 3.65
C ARG A 118 5.41 -6.30 4.24
N TYR A 119 4.46 -5.97 3.37
CA TYR A 119 3.11 -5.51 3.74
C TYR A 119 2.07 -6.52 3.23
N PRO A 120 1.79 -7.61 3.99
CA PRO A 120 0.98 -8.72 3.50
C PRO A 120 -0.47 -8.30 3.22
N TYR A 121 -0.96 -7.29 3.94
CA TYR A 121 -2.33 -6.77 3.80
C TYR A 121 -2.40 -5.46 3.02
N SER A 122 -1.35 -5.10 2.26
CA SER A 122 -1.33 -3.89 1.43
C SER A 122 -2.52 -3.83 0.46
N TRP A 123 -3.00 -4.96 -0.06
CA TRP A 123 -4.17 -5.04 -0.93
C TRP A 123 -5.48 -4.58 -0.25
N LEU A 124 -5.58 -4.64 1.08
CA LEU A 124 -6.73 -4.10 1.83
C LEU A 124 -6.85 -2.59 1.68
N SER A 125 -5.75 -1.87 1.40
CA SER A 125 -5.79 -0.42 1.18
C SER A 125 -6.67 -0.04 -0.02
N VAL A 126 -6.64 -0.84 -1.09
CA VAL A 126 -7.46 -0.62 -2.29
C VAL A 126 -8.94 -0.81 -1.96
N VAL A 127 -9.28 -1.88 -1.24
CA VAL A 127 -10.65 -2.14 -0.79
C VAL A 127 -11.13 -1.03 0.16
N GLY A 128 -10.28 -0.63 1.10
CA GLY A 128 -10.53 0.48 2.02
C GLY A 128 -10.79 1.79 1.27
N PHE A 129 -9.98 2.10 0.25
CA PHE A 129 -10.13 3.30 -0.56
C PHE A 129 -11.47 3.36 -1.30
N VAL A 130 -11.89 2.26 -1.95
CA VAL A 130 -13.19 2.19 -2.63
C VAL A 130 -14.34 2.35 -1.62
N THR A 131 -14.22 1.70 -0.46
CA THR A 131 -15.19 1.79 0.62
C THR A 131 -15.32 3.21 1.16
N MET A 132 -14.19 3.91 1.30
CA MET A 132 -14.15 5.31 1.72
C MET A 132 -14.92 6.21 0.76
N ILE A 133 -14.69 6.08 -0.55
CA ILE A 133 -15.40 6.86 -1.57
C ILE A 133 -16.92 6.62 -1.47
N ALA A 134 -17.34 5.35 -1.41
CA ALA A 134 -18.75 5.00 -1.30
C ALA A 134 -19.39 5.58 -0.02
N GLY A 135 -18.68 5.47 1.11
CA GLY A 135 -19.09 6.07 2.39
C GLY A 135 -19.23 7.58 2.31
N SER A 136 -18.23 8.28 1.74
CA SER A 136 -18.26 9.73 1.55
C SER A 136 -19.46 10.17 0.71
N VAL A 137 -19.72 9.51 -0.43
CA VAL A 137 -20.86 9.84 -1.31
C VAL A 137 -22.19 9.64 -0.58
N LEU A 138 -22.36 8.51 0.11
CA LEU A 138 -23.59 8.22 0.85
C LEU A 138 -23.84 9.22 1.99
N SER A 139 -22.79 9.59 2.72
CA SER A 139 -22.88 10.61 3.77
C SER A 139 -23.26 11.98 3.21
N LEU A 140 -22.67 12.39 2.08
CA LEU A 140 -23.00 13.66 1.41
C LEU A 140 -24.45 13.69 0.90
N LEU A 141 -24.89 12.61 0.23
CA LEU A 141 -26.27 12.50 -0.26
C LEU A 141 -27.26 12.46 0.90
N GLY A 142 -26.96 11.71 1.96
CA GLY A 142 -27.78 11.66 3.16
C GLY A 142 -27.91 13.03 3.82
N PHE A 143 -26.82 13.79 3.90
CA PHE A 143 -26.82 15.14 4.43
C PHE A 143 -27.65 16.10 3.56
N ALA A 144 -27.51 16.03 2.23
CA ALA A 144 -28.31 16.82 1.31
C ALA A 144 -29.81 16.55 1.46
N SER A 145 -30.21 15.28 1.51
CA SER A 145 -31.61 14.85 1.70
C SER A 145 -32.16 15.30 3.06
N TYR A 146 -31.37 15.21 4.13
CA TYR A 146 -31.75 15.70 5.45
C TYR A 146 -32.00 17.22 5.44
N MET A 147 -31.08 17.98 4.83
CA MET A 147 -31.19 19.44 4.69
C MET A 147 -32.43 19.85 3.89
N GLN A 148 -32.71 19.18 2.77
CA GLN A 148 -33.93 19.42 1.99
C GLN A 148 -35.19 19.19 2.82
N GLY A 149 -35.24 18.09 3.58
CA GLY A 149 -36.37 17.77 4.46
C GLY A 149 -36.59 18.82 5.56
N GLU A 150 -35.53 19.35 6.17
CA GLU A 150 -35.64 20.42 7.18
C GLU A 150 -36.03 21.78 6.58
N LEU A 151 -35.54 22.09 5.37
CA LEU A 151 -35.94 23.30 4.62
C LEU A 151 -37.43 23.28 4.24
N GLU A 152 -37.98 22.12 3.86
CA GLU A 152 -39.41 21.98 3.59
C GLU A 152 -40.26 22.15 4.84
N LYS A 153 -39.84 21.58 5.98
CA LYS A 153 -40.55 21.73 7.26
C LYS A 153 -40.58 23.19 7.72
N THR A 154 -39.47 23.92 7.56
CA THR A 154 -39.42 25.36 7.90
C THR A 154 -40.26 26.21 6.95
N LYS A 155 -40.29 25.91 5.64
CA LYS A 155 -41.22 26.56 4.69
C LYS A 155 -42.69 26.32 5.05
N LYS A 156 -43.06 25.09 5.42
CA LYS A 156 -44.43 24.75 5.84
C LYS A 156 -44.81 25.50 7.13
N LYS A 157 -43.95 25.51 8.14
CA LYS A 157 -44.19 26.28 9.39
C LYS A 157 -44.42 27.77 9.13
N LYS A 158 -43.59 28.41 8.30
CA LYS A 158 -43.76 29.82 7.92
C LYS A 158 -45.09 30.10 7.21
N LYS A 159 -45.55 29.21 6.32
CA LYS A 159 -46.87 29.34 5.68
C LYS A 159 -48.01 29.22 6.70
N THR A 160 -47.92 28.28 7.64
CA THR A 160 -48.94 28.08 8.68
C THR A 160 -49.01 29.26 9.65
N GLU A 161 -47.87 29.85 10.04
CA GLU A 161 -47.85 31.05 10.90
C GLU A 161 -48.41 32.28 10.18
N LYS A 162 -48.09 32.48 8.90
CA LYS A 162 -48.60 33.62 8.12
C LYS A 162 -50.13 33.56 7.94
N GLY A 163 -50.68 32.39 7.63
CA GLY A 163 -52.13 32.20 7.50
C GLY A 163 -52.90 32.24 8.84
N ARG A 164 -52.20 32.19 9.98
CA ARG A 164 -52.80 32.32 11.32
C ARG A 164 -52.82 33.76 11.83
N ASN A 165 -51.95 34.63 11.31
CA ASN A 165 -51.98 36.07 11.60
C ASN A 165 -52.96 36.86 10.70
N GLU A 166 -53.52 36.22 9.67
CA GLU A 166 -54.51 36.81 8.76
C GLU A 166 -55.97 36.43 9.10
N ARG A 167 -56.20 35.77 10.24
CA ARG A 167 -57.51 35.45 10.82
C ARG A 167 -57.63 36.05 12.21
#